data_AF-R5AGY7-F1
#
_entry.id   AF-R5AGY7-F1
#
_cell.length_a   1.000
_cell.length_b   1.000
_cell.length_c   1.000
_cell.angle_alpha   90.00
_cell.angle_beta   90.00
_cell.angle_gamma   90.00
#
_symmetry.space_group_name_H-M   'P 1'
#
loop_
_entity.id
_entity.type
_entity.pdbx_description
1 polymer ?
#
loop_
_entity_poly.entity_id
_entity_poly.type
_entity_poly.pdbx_seq_one_letter_code
_entity_poly.pdbx_strand_id
1 'polypeptide(L)'
;MESGKKRETYLTVTAWYGGPGGSVEYNNLVDGIGLPFNFDMDSDLTDLNDITITVEEAVQMGLDYLAQLGETDFAPAMIVAGYCDPGGDDPGPLKGWPQCYQIQFTRNVAGVSSTYREQHYDLLLSGSDGKERYAPYYPQESIEIDVRDSGVTYLYWSTPSMLGRTLNENVALLPFEQIVERFCDQILYNATPAIGENDAVIKKTLCIDRIELGMVRALQRGSADHWVMVPAWTFFGKTVLQFVGPEPGGFPLNENNEYVREMPGYSYLILNAVDGSVYDPGVGY
;
A
#
# COMPACT_ATOMS: atom_id res chain seq x y z
N MET A 1 30.17 -5.58 28.45
CA MET A 1 30.01 -4.79 29.68
C MET A 1 29.09 -3.63 29.32
N GLU A 2 27.97 -3.55 30.05
CA GLU A 2 26.84 -2.61 29.94
C GLU A 2 26.36 -2.24 28.52
N SER A 3 25.44 -3.02 27.95
CA SER A 3 24.46 -2.42 27.04
C SER A 3 23.36 -1.79 27.90
N GLY A 4 23.67 -0.65 28.52
CA GLY A 4 22.70 0.15 29.28
C GLY A 4 21.49 0.43 28.40
N LYS A 5 20.38 -0.28 28.67
CA LYS A 5 19.10 -0.12 28.00
C LYS A 5 18.62 1.33 28.16
N LYS A 6 18.42 1.99 27.01
CA LYS A 6 17.38 2.99 26.73
C LYS A 6 17.36 3.24 25.22
N ARG A 7 16.44 2.61 24.50
CA ARG A 7 16.09 3.03 23.13
C ARG A 7 14.72 3.68 23.25
N GLU A 8 14.69 4.99 23.49
CA GLU A 8 13.42 5.70 23.72
C GLU A 8 12.75 6.04 22.37
N THR A 9 13.54 6.42 21.36
CA THR A 9 13.05 6.76 20.01
C THR A 9 14.23 6.74 19.02
N TYR A 10 14.02 6.41 17.75
CA TYR A 10 15.00 6.66 16.69
C TYR A 10 14.39 7.21 15.40
N LEU A 11 15.18 8.01 14.67
CA LEU A 11 14.89 8.57 13.36
C LEU A 11 16.01 8.16 12.39
N THR A 12 15.63 7.56 11.27
CA THR A 12 16.55 7.17 10.21
C THR A 12 16.15 7.86 8.92
N VAL A 13 17.11 8.48 8.23
CA VAL A 13 16.93 9.02 6.89
C VAL A 13 17.85 8.25 5.95
N THR A 14 17.26 7.53 5.01
CA THR A 14 17.97 6.63 4.10
C THR A 14 17.85 7.15 2.68
N ALA A 15 18.96 7.51 2.04
CA ALA A 15 18.98 7.75 0.60
C ALA A 15 19.16 6.45 -0.16
N TRP A 16 18.50 6.30 -1.31
CA TRP A 16 18.67 5.10 -2.14
C TRP A 16 19.94 5.13 -2.97
N TYR A 17 20.60 3.99 -3.08
CA TYR A 17 21.85 3.89 -3.84
C TYR A 17 21.57 3.98 -5.35
N GLY A 18 22.20 4.94 -6.03
CA GLY A 18 22.19 5.03 -7.49
C GLY A 18 20.97 5.72 -8.11
N GLY A 19 20.14 6.42 -7.32
CA GLY A 19 19.00 7.19 -7.82
C GLY A 19 18.58 8.31 -6.88
N PRO A 20 17.71 9.22 -7.33
CA PRO A 20 17.00 10.11 -6.43
C PRO A 20 16.12 9.30 -5.46
N GLY A 21 15.73 9.90 -4.34
CA GLY A 21 14.79 9.33 -3.37
C GLY A 21 15.41 8.75 -2.12
N GLY A 22 14.55 8.12 -1.34
CA GLY A 22 14.89 7.61 -0.02
C GLY A 22 13.65 7.34 0.82
N SER A 23 13.88 7.10 2.10
CA SER A 23 12.84 6.96 3.10
C SER A 23 13.21 7.68 4.39
N VAL A 24 12.19 8.09 5.13
CA VAL A 24 12.32 8.56 6.52
C VAL A 24 11.58 7.57 7.41
N GLU A 25 12.25 7.06 8.43
CA GLU A 25 11.68 6.10 9.37
C GLU A 25 11.81 6.65 10.79
N TYR A 26 10.70 6.66 11.52
CA TYR A 26 10.62 7.06 12.91
C TYR A 26 10.00 5.92 13.71
N ASN A 27 10.66 5.52 14.80
CA ASN A 27 10.14 4.52 15.73
C ASN A 27 10.17 5.07 17.14
N ASN A 28 9.00 5.08 17.76
CA ASN A 28 8.77 5.51 19.12
C ASN A 28 8.45 4.29 19.99
N LEU A 29 9.48 3.77 20.67
CA LEU A 29 9.40 2.54 21.46
C LEU A 29 8.78 2.78 22.85
N VAL A 30 7.92 3.79 23.00
CA VAL A 30 7.31 4.21 24.28
C VAL A 30 6.52 3.07 24.94
N ASP A 31 5.89 2.23 24.13
CA ASP A 31 5.13 1.06 24.62
C ASP A 31 5.99 -0.22 24.70
N GLY A 32 7.29 -0.14 24.40
CA GLY A 32 8.15 -1.32 24.25
C GLY A 32 7.83 -2.18 23.02
N ILE A 33 6.89 -1.72 22.20
CA ILE A 33 6.43 -2.33 20.97
C ILE A 33 7.37 -1.95 19.83
N GLY A 34 7.71 -2.91 18.98
CA GLY A 34 8.53 -2.72 17.79
C GLY A 34 7.90 -3.27 16.52
N LEU A 35 8.70 -3.24 15.45
CA LEU A 35 8.44 -3.95 14.21
C LEU A 35 8.84 -5.44 14.34
N PRO A 36 8.20 -6.35 13.59
CA PRO A 36 7.28 -6.09 12.47
C PRO A 36 5.80 -5.92 12.87
N PHE A 37 5.07 -5.15 12.06
CA PHE A 37 3.61 -5.14 12.04
C PHE A 37 3.07 -6.38 11.31
N ASN A 38 2.04 -7.01 11.86
CA ASN A 38 1.35 -8.15 11.26
C ASN A 38 -0.13 -7.83 11.07
N PHE A 39 -0.54 -7.70 9.81
CA PHE A 39 -1.92 -7.34 9.48
C PHE A 39 -2.93 -8.35 10.04
N ASP A 40 -4.00 -7.86 10.67
CA ASP A 40 -5.13 -8.68 11.11
C ASP A 40 -6.21 -8.68 10.04
N MET A 41 -6.24 -9.74 9.22
CA MET A 41 -7.22 -9.89 8.15
C MET A 41 -8.66 -10.00 8.63
N ASP A 42 -8.88 -10.38 9.90
CA ASP A 42 -10.21 -10.57 10.46
C ASP A 42 -10.72 -9.30 11.17
N SER A 43 -9.89 -8.25 11.27
CA SER A 43 -10.25 -7.03 12.00
C SER A 43 -11.31 -6.22 11.27
N ASP A 44 -12.33 -5.79 12.00
CA ASP A 44 -13.30 -4.77 11.59
C ASP A 44 -12.95 -3.38 12.13
N LEU A 45 -11.71 -3.20 12.60
CA LEU A 45 -11.18 -1.99 13.24
C LEU A 45 -11.80 -1.68 14.62
N THR A 46 -12.50 -2.64 15.23
CA THR A 46 -13.09 -2.51 16.57
C THR A 46 -12.53 -3.55 17.54
N ASP A 47 -12.74 -3.33 18.84
CA ASP A 47 -12.37 -4.24 19.93
C ASP A 47 -10.90 -4.73 19.89
N LEU A 48 -9.98 -3.84 19.49
CA LEU A 48 -8.57 -4.14 19.34
C LEU A 48 -7.87 -4.34 20.70
N ASN A 49 -6.95 -5.30 20.78
CA ASN A 49 -6.16 -5.59 21.97
C ASN A 49 -5.33 -4.37 22.41
N ASP A 50 -5.48 -3.99 23.67
CA ASP A 50 -4.72 -2.90 24.30
C ASP A 50 -4.85 -1.55 23.57
N ILE A 51 -6.01 -1.32 22.94
CA ILE A 51 -6.38 -0.06 22.26
C ILE A 51 -7.76 0.38 22.77
N THR A 52 -7.86 1.64 23.18
CA THR A 52 -9.11 2.25 23.63
C THR A 52 -9.55 3.42 22.76
N ILE A 53 -8.64 3.98 21.95
CA ILE A 53 -8.98 5.03 20.98
C ILE A 53 -9.78 4.46 19.80
N THR A 54 -10.64 5.30 19.25
CA THR A 54 -11.37 5.06 18.00
C THR A 54 -10.46 5.22 16.79
N VAL A 55 -10.90 4.68 15.65
CA VAL A 55 -10.22 4.86 14.37
C VAL A 55 -10.16 6.34 13.96
N GLU A 56 -11.20 7.13 14.26
CA GLU A 56 -11.23 8.57 13.97
C GLU A 56 -10.20 9.34 14.82
N GLU A 57 -10.06 8.98 16.09
CA GLU A 57 -9.02 9.56 16.96
C GLU A 57 -7.62 9.19 16.46
N ALA A 58 -7.40 7.93 16.05
CA ALA A 58 -6.13 7.50 15.49
C ALA A 58 -5.76 8.27 14.20
N VAL A 59 -6.74 8.47 13.30
CA VAL A 59 -6.57 9.29 12.09
C VAL A 59 -6.22 10.73 12.45
N GLN A 60 -6.92 11.33 13.41
CA GLN A 60 -6.63 12.70 13.82
C GLN A 60 -5.23 12.83 14.43
N MET A 61 -4.78 11.86 15.23
CA MET A 61 -3.43 11.83 15.77
C MET A 61 -2.36 11.78 14.64
N GLY A 62 -2.59 10.97 13.60
CA GLY A 62 -1.71 10.91 12.44
C GLY A 62 -1.65 12.24 11.67
N LEU A 63 -2.82 12.87 11.42
CA LEU A 63 -2.90 14.18 10.76
C LEU A 63 -2.22 15.29 11.58
N ASP A 64 -2.45 15.31 12.89
CA ASP A 64 -1.82 16.27 13.80
C ASP A 64 -0.30 16.09 13.83
N TYR A 65 0.18 14.85 13.78
CA TYR A 65 1.61 14.55 13.71
C TYR A 65 2.23 15.06 12.40
N LEU A 66 1.59 14.81 11.25
CA LEU A 66 2.05 15.33 9.96
C LEU A 66 2.05 16.86 9.92
N ALA A 67 1.02 17.49 10.49
CA ALA A 67 0.95 18.95 10.58
C ALA A 67 2.08 19.54 11.44
N GLN A 68 2.50 18.85 12.52
CA GLN A 68 3.67 19.25 13.31
C GLN A 68 4.98 19.16 12.52
N LEU A 69 5.07 18.26 11.54
CA LEU A 69 6.19 18.16 10.60
C LEU A 69 6.13 19.22 9.49
N GLY A 70 5.05 19.98 9.41
CA GLY A 70 4.80 20.97 8.34
C GLY A 70 4.15 20.39 7.09
N GLU A 71 3.79 19.10 7.09
CA GLU A 71 3.14 18.41 5.99
C GLU A 71 1.62 18.43 6.20
N THR A 72 0.92 19.27 5.44
CA THR A 72 -0.54 19.51 5.60
C THR A 72 -1.35 19.12 4.37
N ASP A 73 -0.68 18.65 3.33
CA ASP A 73 -1.25 18.23 2.07
C ASP A 73 -1.30 16.70 1.96
N PHE A 74 -1.46 16.00 3.08
CA PHE A 74 -1.69 14.56 3.13
C PHE A 74 -3.11 14.24 3.62
N ALA A 75 -3.65 13.12 3.13
CA ALA A 75 -4.95 12.60 3.53
C ALA A 75 -4.84 11.10 3.83
N PRO A 76 -5.64 10.56 4.77
CA PRO A 76 -5.71 9.12 4.99
C PRO A 76 -6.26 8.44 3.72
N ALA A 77 -5.61 7.37 3.30
CA ALA A 77 -5.90 6.66 2.06
C ALA A 77 -6.25 5.18 2.30
N MET A 78 -5.67 4.57 3.33
CA MET A 78 -6.05 3.23 3.79
C MET A 78 -5.86 3.15 5.29
N ILE A 79 -6.78 2.47 5.97
CA ILE A 79 -6.73 2.25 7.40
C ILE A 79 -6.91 0.76 7.63
N VAL A 80 -5.98 0.19 8.39
CA VAL A 80 -5.95 -1.21 8.77
C VAL A 80 -5.62 -1.32 10.27
N ALA A 81 -5.86 -2.48 10.84
CA ALA A 81 -5.38 -2.81 12.17
C ALA A 81 -4.57 -4.11 12.12
N GLY A 82 -3.69 -4.29 13.10
CA GLY A 82 -2.84 -5.46 13.15
C GLY A 82 -2.10 -5.57 14.47
N TYR A 83 -1.27 -6.59 14.55
CA TYR A 83 -0.49 -6.95 15.72
C TYR A 83 0.91 -6.37 15.60
N CYS A 84 1.30 -5.71 16.67
CA CYS A 84 2.52 -4.96 16.83
C CYS A 84 3.48 -5.83 17.68
N ASP A 85 4.75 -6.02 17.28
CA ASP A 85 5.68 -6.94 17.97
C ASP A 85 5.96 -6.44 19.41
N PRO A 86 5.61 -7.20 20.47
CA PRO A 86 5.82 -6.78 21.86
C PRO A 86 7.30 -6.80 22.29
N GLY A 87 8.20 -7.30 21.44
CA GLY A 87 9.61 -7.52 21.71
C GLY A 87 9.89 -8.73 22.60
N GLY A 88 11.17 -9.15 22.64
CA GLY A 88 11.64 -10.28 23.46
C GLY A 88 11.96 -11.54 22.65
N ASP A 89 12.58 -12.52 23.30
CA ASP A 89 13.06 -13.75 22.62
C ASP A 89 11.95 -14.79 22.36
N ASP A 90 10.83 -14.70 23.07
CA ASP A 90 9.66 -15.59 22.93
C ASP A 90 8.36 -14.81 23.22
N PRO A 91 7.85 -14.05 22.23
CA PRO A 91 6.71 -13.16 22.41
C PRO A 91 5.35 -13.89 22.52
N GLY A 92 5.32 -15.22 22.47
CA GLY A 92 4.08 -16.00 22.53
C GLY A 92 3.21 -15.88 21.27
N PRO A 93 1.94 -16.32 21.32
CA PRO A 93 1.08 -16.38 20.14
C PRO A 93 0.63 -14.98 19.66
N LEU A 94 0.59 -14.79 18.34
CA LEU A 94 0.25 -13.52 17.68
C LEU A 94 -1.04 -12.88 18.19
N LYS A 95 -2.11 -13.66 18.40
CA LYS A 95 -3.42 -13.16 18.88
C LYS A 95 -3.38 -12.52 20.27
N GLY A 96 -2.31 -12.76 21.05
CA GLY A 96 -2.10 -12.13 22.35
C GLY A 96 -1.18 -10.90 22.29
N TRP A 97 -0.68 -10.54 21.11
CA TRP A 97 0.16 -9.36 20.97
C TRP A 97 -0.67 -8.07 21.04
N PRO A 98 -0.06 -6.95 21.46
CA PRO A 98 -0.70 -5.64 21.38
C PRO A 98 -1.12 -5.33 19.95
N GLN A 99 -2.29 -4.71 19.77
CA GLN A 99 -2.73 -4.24 18.46
C GLN A 99 -2.53 -2.74 18.29
N CYS A 100 -2.54 -2.29 17.05
CA CYS A 100 -2.35 -0.91 16.65
C CYS A 100 -3.14 -0.64 15.35
N TYR A 101 -3.58 0.61 15.17
CA TYR A 101 -4.04 1.05 13.85
C TYR A 101 -2.81 1.37 13.01
N GLN A 102 -2.80 0.93 11.76
CA GLN A 102 -1.85 1.39 10.76
C GLN A 102 -2.59 2.15 9.68
N ILE A 103 -2.15 3.37 9.42
CA ILE A 103 -2.80 4.31 8.51
C ILE A 103 -1.81 4.71 7.45
N GLN A 104 -2.22 4.54 6.20
CA GLN A 104 -1.48 4.98 5.03
C GLN A 104 -2.01 6.34 4.62
N PHE A 105 -1.13 7.33 4.63
CA PHE A 105 -1.40 8.68 4.16
C PHE A 105 -0.78 8.90 2.79
N THR A 106 -1.52 9.57 1.91
CA THR A 106 -1.03 9.95 0.58
C THR A 106 -1.23 11.42 0.33
N ARG A 107 -0.39 11.96 -0.56
CA ARG A 107 -0.42 13.37 -0.92
C ARG A 107 -1.72 13.73 -1.63
N ASN A 108 -2.38 14.78 -1.18
CA ASN A 108 -3.51 15.45 -1.79
C ASN A 108 -3.00 16.58 -2.69
N VAL A 109 -3.33 16.50 -3.97
CA VAL A 109 -2.92 17.48 -4.99
C VAL A 109 -4.17 18.09 -5.57
N ALA A 110 -4.37 19.40 -5.35
CA ALA A 110 -5.51 20.16 -5.85
C ALA A 110 -6.88 19.53 -5.51
N GLY A 111 -7.02 18.98 -4.30
CA GLY A 111 -8.26 18.35 -3.84
C GLY A 111 -8.42 16.88 -4.24
N VAL A 112 -7.47 16.31 -4.99
CA VAL A 112 -7.47 14.90 -5.39
C VAL A 112 -6.31 14.18 -4.71
N SER A 113 -6.62 13.22 -3.85
CA SER A 113 -5.60 12.40 -3.20
C SER A 113 -4.94 11.42 -4.18
N SER A 114 -3.68 11.12 -3.93
CA SER A 114 -3.00 10.05 -4.65
C SER A 114 -3.58 8.72 -4.18
N THR A 115 -3.88 7.81 -5.10
CA THR A 115 -4.45 6.51 -4.72
C THR A 115 -3.37 5.67 -4.04
N TYR A 116 -3.55 5.30 -2.76
CA TYR A 116 -2.64 4.37 -2.10
C TYR A 116 -2.73 2.99 -2.75
N ARG A 117 -1.58 2.34 -2.90
CA ARG A 117 -1.47 0.97 -3.42
C ARG A 117 -0.36 0.26 -2.66
N GLU A 118 -0.50 -1.05 -2.51
CA GLU A 118 0.53 -1.91 -1.96
C GLU A 118 1.64 -2.11 -3.01
N GLN A 119 2.74 -1.38 -2.82
CA GLN A 119 3.84 -1.25 -3.77
C GLN A 119 4.78 -2.46 -3.77
N HIS A 120 4.72 -3.34 -2.77
CA HIS A 120 5.48 -4.59 -2.78
C HIS A 120 5.09 -5.49 -3.96
N TYR A 121 3.87 -5.33 -4.47
CA TYR A 121 3.37 -6.09 -5.61
C TYR A 121 3.41 -5.35 -6.94
N ASP A 122 3.91 -4.11 -6.99
CA ASP A 122 4.01 -3.33 -8.23
C ASP A 122 4.87 -4.05 -9.30
N LEU A 123 5.86 -4.84 -8.88
CA LEU A 123 6.65 -5.68 -9.78
C LEU A 123 5.85 -6.83 -10.42
N LEU A 124 4.73 -7.25 -9.83
CA LEU A 124 3.81 -8.21 -10.44
C LEU A 124 2.90 -7.57 -11.49
N LEU A 125 2.68 -6.26 -11.40
CA LEU A 125 1.95 -5.47 -12.39
C LEU A 125 2.84 -5.01 -13.55
N SER A 126 4.16 -4.92 -13.33
CA SER A 126 5.12 -4.62 -14.38
C SER A 126 5.25 -5.82 -15.33
N GLY A 127 4.90 -5.62 -16.60
CA GLY A 127 5.07 -6.63 -17.65
C GLY A 127 6.54 -6.87 -18.04
N SER A 128 7.49 -6.11 -17.48
CA SER A 128 8.92 -6.26 -17.74
C SER A 128 9.53 -7.40 -16.91
N ASP A 129 10.36 -8.23 -17.53
CA ASP A 129 11.16 -9.28 -16.87
C ASP A 129 12.32 -8.71 -15.99
N GLY A 130 12.19 -7.45 -15.55
CA GLY A 130 13.21 -6.66 -14.89
C GLY A 130 14.40 -6.28 -15.79
N LYS A 131 14.54 -6.82 -17.01
CA LYS A 131 15.72 -6.60 -17.87
C LYS A 131 15.62 -5.37 -18.77
N GLU A 132 14.42 -4.90 -19.07
CA GLU A 132 14.20 -3.68 -19.86
C GLU A 132 14.08 -2.41 -19.01
N ARG A 133 14.32 -2.50 -17.70
CA ARG A 133 14.24 -1.35 -16.79
C ARG A 133 15.48 -0.48 -16.96
N TYR A 134 15.42 0.49 -17.87
CA TYR A 134 16.48 1.48 -18.06
C TYR A 134 16.50 2.58 -16.98
N ALA A 135 15.46 2.68 -16.14
CA ALA A 135 15.34 3.64 -15.05
C ALA A 135 15.14 2.93 -13.69
N PRO A 136 15.69 3.47 -12.57
CA PRO A 136 15.51 2.90 -11.24
C PRO A 136 14.02 2.87 -10.83
N TYR A 137 13.63 1.87 -10.04
CA TYR A 137 12.29 1.84 -9.45
C TYR A 137 12.12 3.01 -8.49
N TYR A 138 11.08 3.80 -8.71
CA TYR A 138 10.69 4.88 -7.84
C TYR A 138 9.21 4.75 -7.50
N PRO A 139 8.88 4.16 -6.33
CA PRO A 139 7.50 4.02 -5.92
C PRO A 139 6.79 5.37 -5.73
N GLN A 140 5.48 5.26 -5.55
CA GLN A 140 4.66 6.41 -5.19
C GLN A 140 4.95 6.83 -3.73
N GLU A 141 4.86 8.13 -3.47
CA GLU A 141 4.99 8.64 -2.12
C GLU A 141 3.80 8.23 -1.26
N SER A 142 4.11 7.74 -0.06
CA SER A 142 3.15 7.40 0.99
C SER A 142 3.82 7.51 2.34
N ILE A 143 3.01 7.75 3.36
CA ILE A 143 3.43 7.74 4.76
C ILE A 143 2.60 6.69 5.50
N GLU A 144 3.25 5.66 5.97
CA GLU A 144 2.68 4.70 6.91
C GLU A 144 2.85 5.24 8.33
N ILE A 145 1.80 5.20 9.14
CA ILE A 145 1.85 5.58 10.55
C ILE A 145 1.12 4.52 11.38
N ASP A 146 1.80 3.98 12.39
CA ASP A 146 1.15 3.16 13.41
C ASP A 146 0.78 4.03 14.62
N VAL A 147 -0.46 3.88 15.09
CA VAL A 147 -1.05 4.68 16.16
C VAL A 147 -1.66 3.78 17.23
N ARG A 148 -1.37 4.11 18.48
CA ARG A 148 -1.96 3.51 19.68
C ARG A 148 -2.45 4.59 20.63
N ASP A 149 -3.01 4.19 21.77
CA ASP A 149 -3.44 5.10 22.84
C ASP A 149 -2.33 6.05 23.33
N SER A 150 -1.07 5.63 23.21
CA SER A 150 0.13 6.40 23.54
C SER A 150 0.50 7.45 22.47
N GLY A 151 -0.18 7.45 21.33
CA GLY A 151 0.07 8.32 20.17
C GLY A 151 0.71 7.58 18.99
N VAL A 152 1.46 8.31 18.18
CA VAL A 152 2.21 7.75 17.05
C VAL A 152 3.39 6.92 17.55
N THR A 153 3.37 5.63 17.25
CA THR A 153 4.41 4.66 17.64
C THR A 153 5.40 4.40 16.50
N TYR A 154 4.96 4.54 15.26
CA TYR A 154 5.79 4.31 14.07
C TYR A 154 5.41 5.29 12.95
N LEU A 155 6.40 5.69 12.16
CA LEU A 155 6.18 6.32 10.87
C LEU A 155 7.22 5.84 9.85
N TYR A 156 6.76 5.48 8.65
CA TYR A 156 7.61 5.26 7.49
C TYR A 156 7.14 6.10 6.31
N TRP A 157 7.96 7.06 5.91
CA TRP A 157 7.72 7.90 4.74
C TRP A 157 8.55 7.40 3.56
N SER A 158 7.87 6.79 2.60
CA SER A 158 8.46 6.30 1.35
C SER A 158 8.51 7.41 0.30
N THR A 159 9.67 7.58 -0.33
CA THR A 159 9.92 8.56 -1.42
C THR A 159 9.40 9.98 -1.17
N PRO A 160 9.85 10.65 -0.08
CA PRO A 160 9.52 12.05 0.14
C PRO A 160 9.73 12.89 -1.10
N SER A 161 8.73 13.69 -1.47
CA SER A 161 8.76 14.50 -2.68
C SER A 161 8.27 15.92 -2.46
N MET A 162 8.68 16.82 -3.36
CA MET A 162 8.22 18.19 -3.39
C MET A 162 7.27 18.38 -4.56
N LEU A 163 6.09 18.93 -4.28
CA LEU A 163 5.13 19.23 -5.33
C LEU A 163 5.66 20.36 -6.23
N GLY A 164 5.72 20.08 -7.52
CA GLY A 164 6.10 21.06 -8.54
C GLY A 164 4.95 21.96 -8.97
N ARG A 165 4.96 22.36 -10.25
CA ARG A 165 3.90 23.16 -10.87
C ARG A 165 2.80 22.28 -11.47
N THR A 166 1.59 22.83 -11.58
CA THR A 166 0.53 22.25 -12.40
C THR A 166 0.88 22.34 -13.89
N LEU A 167 0.79 21.21 -14.61
CA LEU A 167 1.06 21.16 -16.06
C LEU A 167 -0.20 21.44 -16.89
N ASN A 168 -1.36 20.99 -16.43
CA ASN A 168 -2.65 21.20 -17.08
C ASN A 168 -3.78 21.21 -16.02
N GLU A 169 -4.62 22.23 -16.04
CA GLU A 169 -5.75 22.39 -15.11
C GLU A 169 -7.06 21.79 -15.65
N ASN A 170 -7.18 21.61 -16.97
CA ASN A 170 -8.42 21.25 -17.64
C ASN A 170 -8.23 20.01 -18.49
N VAL A 171 -8.17 18.86 -17.82
CA VAL A 171 -8.04 17.57 -18.47
C VAL A 171 -9.41 16.92 -18.58
N ALA A 172 -9.84 16.60 -19.80
CA ALA A 172 -11.07 15.84 -20.01
C ALA A 172 -10.83 14.38 -19.66
N LEU A 173 -11.60 13.86 -18.71
CA LEU A 173 -11.55 12.44 -18.34
C LEU A 173 -12.44 11.63 -19.29
N LEU A 174 -12.05 10.38 -19.54
CA LEU A 174 -12.93 9.42 -20.20
C LEU A 174 -14.17 9.15 -19.33
N PRO A 175 -15.34 8.91 -19.95
CA PRO A 175 -16.51 8.39 -19.26
C PRO A 175 -16.18 7.10 -18.51
N PHE A 176 -16.78 6.93 -17.34
CA PHE A 176 -16.53 5.79 -16.48
C PHE A 176 -16.84 4.45 -17.16
N GLU A 177 -17.87 4.41 -18.00
CA GLU A 177 -18.25 3.21 -18.76
C GLU A 177 -17.14 2.78 -19.72
N GLN A 178 -16.48 3.74 -20.39
CA GLN A 178 -15.35 3.44 -21.27
C GLN A 178 -14.16 2.91 -20.46
N ILE A 179 -13.93 3.42 -19.26
CA ILE A 179 -12.87 2.94 -18.37
C ILE A 179 -13.14 1.49 -17.92
N VAL A 180 -14.39 1.14 -17.63
CA VAL A 180 -14.78 -0.24 -17.29
C VAL A 180 -14.62 -1.18 -18.50
N GLU A 181 -15.03 -0.76 -19.69
CA GLU A 181 -14.81 -1.53 -20.93
C GLU A 181 -13.32 -1.79 -21.16
N ARG A 182 -12.48 -0.74 -21.03
CA ARG A 182 -11.03 -0.86 -21.14
C ARG A 182 -10.45 -1.80 -20.09
N PHE A 183 -10.92 -1.75 -18.85
CA PHE A 183 -10.48 -2.67 -17.81
C PHE A 183 -10.76 -4.12 -18.20
N CYS A 184 -11.99 -4.43 -18.64
CA CYS A 184 -12.37 -5.77 -19.07
C CYS A 184 -11.51 -6.28 -20.24
N ASP A 185 -11.15 -5.41 -21.18
CA ASP A 185 -10.27 -5.76 -22.31
C ASP A 185 -8.84 -6.06 -21.85
N GLN A 186 -8.31 -5.27 -20.90
CA GLN A 186 -6.90 -5.33 -20.49
C GLN A 186 -6.62 -6.36 -19.40
N ILE A 187 -7.56 -6.61 -18.49
CA ILE A 187 -7.33 -7.45 -17.32
C ILE A 187 -7.00 -8.89 -17.71
N LEU A 188 -7.50 -9.39 -18.84
CA LEU A 188 -7.17 -10.74 -19.32
C LEU A 188 -5.71 -10.89 -19.75
N TYR A 189 -5.06 -9.81 -20.17
CA TYR A 189 -3.65 -9.81 -20.53
C TYR A 189 -2.74 -9.61 -19.31
N ASN A 190 -3.20 -8.82 -18.32
CA ASN A 190 -2.43 -8.50 -17.11
C ASN A 190 -2.64 -9.49 -15.94
N ALA A 191 -3.71 -10.30 -15.96
CA ALA A 191 -4.04 -11.23 -14.86
C ALA A 191 -3.20 -12.54 -14.82
N THR A 192 -2.07 -12.61 -15.54
CA THR A 192 -1.13 -13.75 -15.50
C THR A 192 0.32 -13.27 -15.59
N PRO A 193 1.28 -13.76 -14.74
CA PRO A 193 1.35 -15.08 -14.13
C PRO A 193 1.24 -15.17 -12.60
N ALA A 194 1.14 -16.43 -12.15
CA ALA A 194 0.77 -16.96 -10.84
C ALA A 194 1.78 -16.80 -9.69
N ILE A 195 1.24 -16.66 -8.48
CA ILE A 195 1.85 -17.18 -7.25
C ILE A 195 0.83 -18.13 -6.61
N GLY A 196 1.19 -19.41 -6.49
CA GLY A 196 0.38 -20.42 -5.81
C GLY A 196 -0.62 -21.18 -6.68
N GLU A 197 -0.67 -20.92 -8.00
CA GLU A 197 -1.39 -21.80 -8.92
C GLU A 197 -0.54 -23.06 -9.13
N ASN A 198 -0.90 -24.13 -8.42
CA ASN A 198 -0.43 -25.47 -8.73
C ASN A 198 -1.46 -26.16 -9.64
N ASP A 199 -1.14 -27.37 -10.11
CA ASP A 199 -2.03 -28.16 -10.98
C ASP A 199 -3.40 -28.48 -10.32
N ALA A 200 -3.59 -28.19 -9.03
CA ALA A 200 -4.84 -28.40 -8.33
C ALA A 200 -5.83 -27.22 -8.43
N VAL A 201 -5.42 -26.03 -8.92
CA VAL A 201 -6.34 -24.91 -9.18
C VAL A 201 -7.13 -25.16 -10.46
N ILE A 202 -8.46 -25.25 -10.35
CA ILE A 202 -9.36 -25.52 -11.49
C ILE A 202 -10.12 -24.29 -11.98
N LYS A 203 -10.22 -23.25 -11.15
CA LYS A 203 -10.87 -21.99 -11.52
C LYS A 203 -10.25 -20.84 -10.74
N LYS A 204 -10.04 -19.73 -11.44
CA LYS A 204 -9.67 -18.43 -10.86
C LYS A 204 -10.80 -17.45 -11.13
N THR A 205 -11.27 -16.79 -10.10
CA THR A 205 -12.26 -15.72 -10.21
C THR A 205 -11.64 -14.44 -9.68
N LEU A 206 -11.65 -13.39 -10.49
CA LEU A 206 -11.29 -12.05 -10.07
C LEU A 206 -12.58 -11.28 -9.74
N CYS A 207 -12.67 -10.79 -8.51
CA CYS A 207 -13.78 -9.99 -8.03
C CYS A 207 -13.27 -8.56 -7.79
N ILE A 208 -13.68 -7.61 -8.64
CA ILE A 208 -13.43 -6.18 -8.42
C ILE A 208 -14.59 -5.62 -7.62
N ASP A 209 -14.29 -5.01 -6.48
CA ASP A 209 -15.28 -4.44 -5.55
C ASP A 209 -15.08 -2.94 -5.32
N ARG A 210 -13.91 -2.40 -5.67
CA ARG A 210 -13.58 -0.99 -5.47
C ARG A 210 -12.81 -0.43 -6.66
N ILE A 211 -13.25 0.72 -7.15
CA ILE A 211 -12.64 1.46 -8.26
C ILE A 211 -12.47 2.91 -7.83
N GLU A 212 -11.26 3.41 -7.83
CA GLU A 212 -10.93 4.74 -7.29
C GLU A 212 -10.31 5.63 -8.35
N LEU A 213 -10.82 6.86 -8.47
CA LEU A 213 -10.15 7.94 -9.19
C LEU A 213 -9.22 8.66 -8.22
N GLY A 214 -7.95 8.69 -8.54
CA GLY A 214 -6.96 9.45 -7.79
C GLY A 214 -5.74 9.76 -8.62
N MET A 215 -4.79 10.47 -8.01
CA MET A 215 -3.52 10.76 -8.68
C MET A 215 -2.58 9.56 -8.59
N VAL A 216 -1.87 9.28 -9.67
CA VAL A 216 -0.77 8.32 -9.69
C VAL A 216 0.48 8.97 -10.23
N ARG A 217 1.63 8.58 -9.69
CA ARG A 217 2.93 9.09 -10.11
C ARG A 217 3.44 8.33 -11.32
N ALA A 218 3.78 9.01 -12.41
CA ALA A 218 4.43 8.42 -13.58
C ALA A 218 5.75 9.15 -13.89
N LEU A 219 6.73 8.43 -14.44
CA LEU A 219 7.95 9.05 -14.93
C LEU A 219 7.60 10.01 -16.08
N GLN A 220 8.10 11.24 -16.03
CA GLN A 220 7.87 12.17 -17.12
C GLN A 220 8.60 11.66 -18.37
N ARG A 221 7.88 11.56 -19.49
CA ARG A 221 8.45 11.10 -20.76
C ARG A 221 9.72 11.90 -21.12
N GLY A 222 10.82 11.18 -21.32
CA GLY A 222 12.12 11.77 -21.66
C GLY A 222 12.91 12.34 -20.48
N SER A 223 12.46 12.13 -19.24
CA SER A 223 13.19 12.47 -18.01
C SER A 223 13.71 11.22 -17.30
N ALA A 224 14.78 11.39 -16.52
CA ALA A 224 15.31 10.35 -15.64
C ALA A 224 15.01 10.60 -14.15
N ASP A 225 14.59 11.82 -13.80
CA ASP A 225 14.49 12.32 -12.43
C ASP A 225 13.31 13.28 -12.20
N HIS A 226 12.39 13.39 -13.17
CA HIS A 226 11.16 14.16 -13.01
C HIS A 226 9.95 13.25 -13.15
N TRP A 227 9.01 13.41 -12.23
CA TRP A 227 7.76 12.68 -12.22
C TRP A 227 6.59 13.63 -12.43
N VAL A 228 5.53 13.11 -13.03
CA VAL A 228 4.24 13.76 -13.18
C VAL A 228 3.20 13.01 -12.39
N MET A 229 2.31 13.75 -11.74
CA MET A 229 1.09 13.17 -11.16
C MET A 229 0.00 13.26 -12.22
N VAL A 230 -0.65 12.15 -12.52
CA VAL A 230 -1.75 12.10 -13.49
C VAL A 230 -2.98 11.45 -12.87
N PRO A 231 -4.19 11.88 -13.24
CA PRO A 231 -5.40 11.21 -12.78
C PRO A 231 -5.49 9.81 -13.41
N ALA A 232 -5.79 8.82 -12.58
CA ALA A 232 -5.97 7.44 -13.01
C ALA A 232 -7.06 6.74 -12.22
N TRP A 233 -7.65 5.73 -12.85
CA TRP A 233 -8.59 4.82 -12.23
C TRP A 233 -7.85 3.56 -11.79
N THR A 234 -7.88 3.27 -10.50
CA THR A 234 -7.26 2.08 -9.91
C THR A 234 -8.33 1.07 -9.51
N PHE A 235 -8.13 -0.20 -9.89
CA PHE A 235 -9.08 -1.29 -9.69
C PHE A 235 -8.57 -2.23 -8.59
N PHE A 236 -9.35 -2.36 -7.52
CA PHE A 236 -9.06 -3.20 -6.36
C PHE A 236 -10.07 -4.32 -6.20
N GLY A 237 -9.69 -5.34 -5.45
CA GLY A 237 -10.60 -6.40 -5.04
C GLY A 237 -9.85 -7.64 -4.58
N LYS A 238 -10.36 -8.81 -4.97
CA LYS A 238 -9.83 -10.10 -4.51
C LYS A 238 -9.84 -11.18 -5.57
N THR A 239 -8.97 -12.16 -5.37
CA THR A 239 -8.88 -13.37 -6.19
C THR A 239 -9.43 -14.56 -5.41
N VAL A 240 -10.36 -15.29 -5.99
CA VAL A 240 -10.85 -16.56 -5.47
C VAL A 240 -10.28 -17.69 -6.32
N LEU A 241 -9.49 -18.57 -5.69
CA LEU A 241 -8.92 -19.76 -6.30
C LEU A 241 -9.74 -20.97 -5.87
N GLN A 242 -10.33 -21.69 -6.82
CA GLN A 242 -11.02 -22.95 -6.59
C GLN A 242 -10.07 -24.11 -6.85
N PHE A 243 -9.95 -25.01 -5.87
CA PHE A 243 -9.12 -26.19 -5.94
C PHE A 243 -9.96 -27.45 -6.15
N VAL A 244 -9.36 -28.51 -6.69
CA VAL A 244 -9.99 -29.86 -6.75
C VAL A 244 -10.32 -30.36 -5.33
N GLY A 245 -9.48 -30.04 -4.36
CA GLY A 245 -9.63 -30.43 -2.96
C GLY A 245 -8.47 -29.92 -2.10
N PRO A 246 -8.55 -30.11 -0.77
CA PRO A 246 -7.47 -29.75 0.14
C PRO A 246 -6.27 -30.67 -0.06
N GLU A 247 -5.07 -30.09 0.03
CA GLU A 247 -3.80 -30.81 -0.06
C GLU A 247 -3.02 -30.68 1.26
N PRO A 248 -2.25 -31.71 1.69
CA PRO A 248 -1.38 -31.60 2.86
C PRO A 248 -0.38 -30.44 2.71
N GLY A 249 -0.44 -29.47 3.61
CA GLY A 249 0.39 -28.26 3.55
C GLY A 249 -0.06 -27.22 2.51
N GLY A 250 -1.23 -27.40 1.90
CA GLY A 250 -1.85 -26.44 1.00
C GLY A 250 -2.53 -25.27 1.72
N PHE A 251 -3.14 -24.38 0.96
CA PHE A 251 -3.90 -23.25 1.50
C PHE A 251 -5.09 -23.70 2.35
N PRO A 252 -5.48 -22.92 3.37
CA PRO A 252 -6.71 -23.19 4.13
C PRO A 252 -7.93 -22.91 3.25
N LEU A 253 -8.57 -23.98 2.76
CA LEU A 253 -9.74 -23.88 1.88
C LEU A 253 -11.04 -23.80 2.69
N ASN A 254 -12.04 -23.12 2.13
CA ASN A 254 -13.41 -23.15 2.64
C ASN A 254 -14.14 -24.46 2.26
N GLU A 255 -15.41 -24.59 2.65
CA GLU A 255 -16.26 -25.77 2.35
C GLU A 255 -16.46 -26.07 0.85
N ASN A 256 -16.20 -25.09 -0.02
CA ASN A 256 -16.29 -25.20 -1.47
C ASN A 256 -14.92 -25.46 -2.14
N ASN A 257 -13.88 -25.78 -1.36
CA ASN A 257 -12.49 -25.88 -1.79
C ASN A 257 -11.94 -24.58 -2.38
N GLU A 258 -12.38 -23.43 -1.87
CA GLU A 258 -11.91 -22.12 -2.34
C GLU A 258 -10.95 -21.47 -1.33
N TYR A 259 -9.94 -20.79 -1.87
CA TYR A 259 -9.07 -19.89 -1.13
C TYR A 259 -9.31 -18.46 -1.62
N VAL A 260 -9.63 -17.55 -0.70
CA VAL A 260 -9.79 -16.13 -0.99
C VAL A 260 -8.47 -15.43 -0.69
N ARG A 261 -7.89 -14.82 -1.71
CA ARG A 261 -6.70 -13.97 -1.58
C ARG A 261 -7.13 -12.51 -1.70
N GLU A 262 -7.09 -11.82 -0.59
CA GLU A 262 -7.36 -10.40 -0.45
C GLU A 262 -6.21 -9.78 0.34
N MET A 263 -5.64 -8.71 -0.21
CA MET A 263 -4.55 -7.95 0.43
C MET A 263 -4.94 -6.48 0.37
N PRO A 264 -4.99 -5.77 1.51
CA PRO A 264 -5.27 -4.34 1.52
C PRO A 264 -4.33 -3.59 0.56
N GLY A 265 -4.90 -2.69 -0.24
CA GLY A 265 -4.13 -1.88 -1.19
C GLY A 265 -3.63 -2.63 -2.44
N TYR A 266 -3.86 -3.94 -2.59
CA TYR A 266 -3.48 -4.66 -3.80
C TYR A 266 -4.40 -4.27 -4.98
N SER A 267 -3.83 -3.58 -5.96
CA SER A 267 -4.52 -3.21 -7.20
C SER A 267 -4.26 -4.21 -8.32
N TYR A 268 -5.26 -4.45 -9.16
CA TYR A 268 -5.18 -5.36 -10.31
C TYR A 268 -4.86 -4.67 -11.62
N LEU A 269 -5.28 -3.41 -11.76
CA LEU A 269 -5.02 -2.60 -12.94
C LEU A 269 -5.14 -1.13 -12.59
N ILE A 270 -4.35 -0.30 -13.27
CA ILE A 270 -4.43 1.15 -13.20
C ILE A 270 -4.54 1.66 -14.64
N LEU A 271 -5.54 2.49 -14.91
CA LEU A 271 -5.79 3.07 -16.23
C LEU A 271 -5.71 4.59 -16.15
N ASN A 272 -5.00 5.20 -17.08
CA ASN A 272 -4.98 6.64 -17.25
C ASN A 272 -6.42 7.16 -17.41
N ALA A 273 -6.82 8.15 -16.61
CA ALA A 273 -8.19 8.66 -16.69
C ALA A 273 -8.45 9.50 -17.95
N VAL A 274 -7.41 9.92 -18.68
CA VAL A 274 -7.48 10.80 -19.85
C VAL A 274 -7.62 10.01 -21.15
N ASP A 275 -6.87 8.92 -21.30
CA ASP A 275 -6.78 8.16 -22.55
C ASP A 275 -7.01 6.65 -22.40
N GLY A 276 -7.13 6.15 -21.17
CA GLY A 276 -7.37 4.74 -20.88
C GLY A 276 -6.16 3.83 -21.12
N SER A 277 -4.96 4.39 -21.27
CA SER A 277 -3.72 3.62 -21.33
C SER A 277 -3.43 2.91 -20.00
N VAL A 278 -2.83 1.72 -20.07
CA VAL A 278 -2.42 0.96 -18.89
C VAL A 278 -1.20 1.62 -18.27
N TYR A 279 -1.25 1.87 -16.96
CA TYR A 279 -0.11 2.31 -16.19
C TYR A 279 0.73 1.10 -15.75
N ASP A 280 2.03 1.17 -15.99
CA ASP A 280 3.02 0.21 -15.51
C ASP A 280 3.85 0.88 -14.39
N PRO A 281 3.83 0.39 -13.13
CA PRO A 281 4.65 0.92 -12.04
C PRO A 281 6.18 0.86 -12.29
N GLY A 282 6.57 0.00 -13.23
CA GLY A 282 7.90 -0.17 -13.79
C GLY A 282 8.43 1.04 -14.54
N VAL A 283 7.59 1.60 -15.42
CA VAL A 283 8.00 2.53 -16.49
C VAL A 283 7.10 3.76 -16.67
N GLY A 284 5.86 3.74 -16.16
CA GLY A 284 4.85 4.78 -16.36
C GLY A 284 3.85 4.42 -17.46
N TYR A 285 3.59 5.38 -18.37
CA TYR A 285 2.70 5.23 -19.53
C TYR A 285 3.49 5.22 -20.85
#